data_AF-A0A094LD82-F1
#
_entry.id   AF-A0A094LD82-F1
#
_cell.length_a   1.000
_cell.length_b   1.000
_cell.length_c   1.000
_cell.angle_alpha   90.00
_cell.angle_beta   90.00
_cell.angle_gamma   90.00
#
_symmetry.space_group_name_H-M   'P 1'
#
loop_
_entity.id
_entity.type
_entity.pdbx_description
1 polymer ?
#
loop_
_entity_poly.entity_id
_entity_poly.type
_entity_poly.pdbx_seq_one_letter_code
_entity_poly.pdbx_strand_id
1 'polypeptide(L)'
;LFNKGAIEAVFRLVPPVTAQGSCFTLLPQEGIILPEELQVIQISFSSTILGQFTEKFRFSVNGSPEPVTLTIRGSVIGPTFHFNVPSLCFGDVSFGFPRTLSCRLTNTSLVPMTFNLRIPGDGSGEPSVTSFDQMLNNTCVSWRKGAQGHRKPTEFTITPCQGTIRSQSFLDIQVTLCSNTVRRYKLALVVDVDGVGKEVLALLLTARCVVPPLRVLNPVMTFGRCFLKFPYQQMLTLVNDSDVPGCYGVLPQERKKAGAVWYSSPMPCGIIQPRSSVEVPFTLEAQVMGEQDT
;
A
#
# COMPACT_ATOMS: atom_id res chain seq x y z
N LEU A 1 52.00 2.80 -11.02
CA LEU A 1 52.96 2.13 -11.93
C LEU A 1 54.36 2.59 -11.56
N PHE A 2 55.33 1.69 -11.47
CA PHE A 2 56.71 2.03 -11.11
C PHE A 2 57.65 1.50 -12.18
N ASN A 3 58.50 2.36 -12.74
CA ASN A 3 59.43 1.98 -13.80
C ASN A 3 60.79 1.58 -13.21
N LYS A 4 61.05 0.26 -13.15
CA LYS A 4 62.35 -0.31 -12.77
C LYS A 4 63.30 -0.52 -13.95
N GLY A 5 62.88 -0.10 -15.15
CA GLY A 5 63.66 -0.22 -16.37
C GLY A 5 64.70 0.89 -16.48
N ALA A 6 65.76 0.64 -17.24
CA ALA A 6 66.81 1.62 -17.51
C ALA A 6 66.41 2.69 -18.56
N ILE A 7 65.22 2.58 -19.15
CA ILE A 7 64.69 3.49 -20.18
C ILE A 7 63.30 3.98 -19.80
N GLU A 8 62.85 5.06 -20.43
CA GLU A 8 61.50 5.58 -20.25
C GLU A 8 60.44 4.56 -20.69
N ALA A 9 59.36 4.45 -19.91
CA ALA A 9 58.25 3.55 -20.16
C ALA A 9 57.01 4.35 -20.58
N VAL A 10 56.64 4.25 -21.86
CA VAL A 10 55.38 4.81 -22.37
C VAL A 10 54.28 3.78 -22.11
N PHE A 11 53.27 4.15 -21.31
CA PHE A 11 52.14 3.27 -21.00
C PHE A 11 50.83 3.81 -21.56
N ARG A 12 49.92 2.90 -21.88
CA ARG A 12 48.52 3.17 -22.25
C ARG A 12 47.60 2.13 -21.65
N LEU A 13 46.51 2.59 -21.03
CA LEU A 13 45.43 1.76 -20.51
C LEU A 13 44.66 1.16 -21.68
N VAL A 14 44.50 -0.16 -21.67
CA VAL A 14 43.62 -0.87 -22.59
C VAL A 14 42.17 -0.64 -22.11
N PRO A 15 41.26 -0.18 -23.00
CA PRO A 15 39.87 0.06 -22.63
C PRO A 15 39.20 -1.19 -22.01
N PRO A 16 38.40 -1.04 -20.96
CA PRO A 16 37.64 -2.15 -20.40
C PRO A 16 36.61 -2.68 -21.40
N VAL A 17 36.40 -3.99 -21.39
CA VAL A 17 35.46 -4.69 -22.29
C VAL A 17 34.19 -5.18 -21.58
N THR A 18 34.21 -5.23 -20.26
CA THR A 18 33.09 -5.67 -19.42
C THR A 18 32.22 -4.48 -19.05
N ALA A 19 30.91 -4.72 -18.86
CA ALA A 19 29.99 -3.68 -18.39
C ALA A 19 30.42 -3.10 -17.04
N GLN A 20 30.94 -3.94 -16.14
CA GLN A 20 31.46 -3.52 -14.84
C GLN A 20 32.77 -2.76 -14.95
N GLY A 21 33.67 -3.16 -15.86
CA GLY A 21 34.93 -2.46 -16.10
C GLY A 21 34.70 -1.03 -16.60
N SER A 22 33.65 -0.80 -17.39
CA SER A 22 33.23 0.53 -17.85
C SER A 22 32.72 1.45 -16.73
N CYS A 23 32.46 0.92 -15.53
CA CYS A 23 32.13 1.70 -14.34
C CYS A 23 33.36 2.27 -13.61
N PHE A 24 34.57 1.93 -14.05
CA PHE A 24 35.82 2.43 -13.51
C PHE A 24 36.43 3.51 -14.40
N THR A 25 36.92 4.58 -13.78
CA THR A 25 37.71 5.62 -14.42
C THR A 25 39.11 5.61 -13.82
N LEU A 26 40.11 5.26 -14.63
CA LEU A 26 41.51 5.27 -14.23
C LEU A 26 42.22 6.44 -14.91
N LEU A 27 42.87 7.31 -14.14
CA LEU A 27 43.57 8.50 -14.64
C LEU A 27 44.99 8.59 -14.07
N PRO A 28 46.01 8.98 -14.88
CA PRO A 28 45.94 9.16 -16.33
C PRO A 28 45.79 7.82 -17.09
N GLN A 29 45.18 7.84 -18.26
CA GLN A 29 45.01 6.65 -19.11
C GLN A 29 46.27 6.34 -19.94
N GLU A 30 47.10 7.33 -20.20
CA GLU A 30 48.40 7.16 -20.86
C GLU A 30 49.42 8.15 -20.29
N GLY A 31 50.70 7.86 -20.47
CA GLY A 31 51.77 8.71 -19.96
C GLY A 31 53.15 8.09 -20.16
N ILE A 32 54.16 8.82 -19.69
CA ILE A 32 55.57 8.41 -19.75
C ILE A 32 56.10 8.36 -18.32
N ILE A 33 56.81 7.29 -17.96
CA ILE A 33 57.43 7.12 -16.66
C ILE A 33 58.94 7.00 -16.87
N LEU A 34 59.71 7.95 -16.33
CA LEU A 34 61.18 7.91 -16.42
C LEU A 34 61.75 6.75 -15.58
N PRO A 35 63.02 6.34 -15.79
CA PRO A 35 63.69 5.35 -14.96
C PRO A 35 63.62 5.72 -13.47
N GLU A 36 63.33 4.73 -12.62
CA GLU A 36 63.19 4.89 -11.17
C GLU A 36 62.10 5.86 -10.70
N GLU A 37 61.21 6.30 -11.61
CA GLU A 37 60.07 7.15 -11.27
C GLU A 37 58.76 6.37 -11.08
N LEU A 38 57.83 7.00 -10.36
CA LEU A 38 56.52 6.43 -10.02
C LEU A 38 55.37 7.28 -10.58
N GLN A 39 54.45 6.62 -11.28
CA GLN A 39 53.19 7.21 -11.71
C GLN A 39 52.04 6.71 -10.83
N VAL A 40 51.37 7.63 -10.14
CA VAL A 40 50.13 7.35 -9.42
C VAL A 40 48.98 7.25 -10.44
N ILE A 41 48.17 6.18 -10.33
CA ILE A 41 46.93 6.02 -11.10
C ILE A 41 45.77 6.21 -10.15
N GLN A 42 45.01 7.29 -10.31
CA GLN A 42 43.79 7.54 -9.56
C GLN A 42 42.66 6.69 -10.13
N ILE A 43 41.97 5.97 -9.25
CA ILE A 43 40.88 5.06 -9.64
C ILE A 43 39.59 5.58 -9.00
N SER A 44 38.60 5.87 -9.84
CA SER A 44 37.24 6.18 -9.43
C SER A 44 36.31 5.06 -9.89
N PHE A 45 35.29 4.74 -9.10
CA PHE A 45 34.35 3.66 -9.38
C PHE A 45 32.93 4.08 -9.04
N SER A 46 32.00 3.88 -9.98
CA SER A 46 30.57 4.12 -9.77
C SER A 46 29.76 3.15 -10.63
N SER A 47 29.07 2.21 -9.99
CA SER A 47 28.32 1.16 -10.68
C SER A 47 26.93 1.00 -10.05
N THR A 48 25.95 0.74 -10.90
CA THR A 48 24.58 0.34 -10.53
C THR A 48 24.35 -1.16 -10.67
N ILE A 49 25.37 -1.92 -11.08
CA ILE A 49 25.29 -3.37 -11.30
C ILE A 49 25.64 -4.05 -9.98
N LEU A 50 24.65 -4.72 -9.39
CA LEU A 50 24.80 -5.42 -8.12
C LEU A 50 25.56 -6.75 -8.27
N GLY A 51 26.23 -7.17 -7.19
CA GLY A 51 26.88 -8.47 -7.09
C GLY A 51 28.40 -8.39 -6.98
N GLN A 52 29.02 -9.57 -6.87
CA GLN A 52 30.47 -9.70 -6.84
C GLN A 52 31.05 -9.48 -8.22
N PHE A 53 32.19 -8.80 -8.28
CA PHE A 53 32.92 -8.60 -9.52
C PHE A 53 34.42 -8.80 -9.34
N THR A 54 35.08 -9.16 -10.44
CA THR A 54 36.54 -9.23 -10.56
C THR A 54 36.92 -8.67 -11.92
N GLU A 55 37.49 -7.47 -11.93
CA GLU A 55 37.87 -6.78 -13.16
C GLU A 55 39.38 -6.70 -13.32
N LYS A 56 39.86 -6.91 -14.54
CA LYS A 56 41.28 -6.89 -14.90
C LYS A 56 41.56 -5.75 -15.87
N PHE A 57 42.22 -4.71 -15.39
CA PHE A 57 42.71 -3.60 -16.19
C PHE A 57 44.12 -3.88 -16.67
N ARG A 58 44.39 -3.66 -17.96
CA ARG A 58 45.69 -3.94 -18.57
C ARG A 58 46.32 -2.64 -19.04
N PHE A 59 47.58 -2.42 -18.72
CA PHE A 59 48.39 -1.33 -19.23
C PHE A 59 49.38 -1.89 -20.24
N SER A 60 49.24 -1.48 -21.50
CA SER A 60 50.23 -1.72 -22.54
C SER A 60 51.42 -0.81 -22.28
N VAL A 61 52.62 -1.37 -22.22
CA VAL A 61 53.86 -0.59 -22.07
C VAL A 61 54.74 -0.86 -23.28
N ASN A 62 55.18 0.20 -23.96
CA ASN A 62 56.04 0.06 -25.13
C ASN A 62 57.32 -0.71 -24.78
N GLY A 63 57.65 -1.73 -25.57
CA GLY A 63 58.80 -2.59 -25.34
C GLY A 63 58.58 -3.76 -24.38
N SER A 64 57.42 -3.86 -23.72
CA SER A 64 57.04 -5.04 -22.91
C SER A 64 56.12 -5.97 -23.72
N PRO A 65 56.47 -7.26 -23.90
CA PRO A 65 55.61 -8.21 -24.61
C PRO A 65 54.33 -8.55 -23.83
N GLU A 66 54.37 -8.48 -22.50
CA GLU A 66 53.22 -8.72 -21.63
C GLU A 66 52.72 -7.40 -21.01
N PRO A 67 51.40 -7.13 -21.05
CA PRO A 67 50.83 -5.95 -20.44
C PRO A 67 50.78 -6.09 -18.91
N VAL A 68 51.01 -4.99 -18.21
CA VAL A 68 50.90 -4.93 -16.75
C VAL A 68 49.42 -5.01 -16.37
N THR A 69 49.04 -5.99 -15.54
CA THR A 69 47.63 -6.23 -15.19
C THR A 69 47.33 -5.84 -13.74
N LEU A 70 46.35 -4.96 -13.55
CA LEU A 70 45.73 -4.63 -12.28
C LEU A 70 44.42 -5.40 -12.13
N THR A 71 44.28 -6.19 -11.06
CA THR A 71 43.01 -6.89 -10.76
C THR A 71 42.31 -6.20 -9.59
N ILE A 72 41.08 -5.75 -9.81
CA ILE A 72 40.22 -5.16 -8.79
C ILE A 72 39.08 -6.13 -8.49
N ARG A 73 38.85 -6.42 -7.21
CA ARG A 73 37.76 -7.28 -6.73
C ARG A 73 36.90 -6.52 -5.75
N GLY A 74 35.60 -6.75 -5.80
CA GLY A 74 34.64 -6.12 -4.90
C GLY A 74 33.26 -6.73 -5.00
N SER A 75 32.33 -6.17 -4.24
CA SER A 75 30.91 -6.51 -4.32
C SER A 75 30.11 -5.22 -4.26
N VAL A 76 29.25 -5.00 -5.24
CA VAL A 76 28.28 -3.90 -5.21
C VAL A 76 27.02 -4.42 -4.53
N ILE A 77 26.58 -3.72 -3.48
CA ILE A 77 25.34 -4.03 -2.76
C ILE A 77 24.39 -2.83 -2.84
N GLY A 78 23.09 -3.09 -2.83
CA GLY A 78 22.10 -2.04 -2.65
C GLY A 78 22.08 -1.53 -1.20
N PRO A 79 21.32 -0.46 -0.92
CA PRO A 79 21.02 -0.05 0.44
C PRO A 79 20.41 -1.23 1.23
N THR A 80 20.91 -1.46 2.44
CA THR A 80 20.34 -2.40 3.40
C THR A 80 19.25 -1.71 4.22
N PHE A 81 18.10 -2.36 4.38
CA PHE A 81 16.97 -1.82 5.14
C PHE A 81 16.05 -2.93 5.65
N HIS A 82 15.19 -2.61 6.61
CA HIS A 82 14.22 -3.56 7.18
C HIS A 82 12.99 -2.85 7.74
N PHE A 83 11.91 -3.61 7.93
CA PHE A 83 10.76 -3.19 8.74
C PHE A 83 10.99 -3.55 10.21
N ASN A 84 10.51 -2.72 11.14
CA ASN A 84 10.56 -3.00 12.58
C ASN A 84 9.59 -4.12 13.04
N VAL A 85 8.67 -4.53 12.17
CA VAL A 85 7.67 -5.57 12.44
C VAL A 85 7.71 -6.64 11.33
N PRO A 86 7.39 -7.91 11.64
CA PRO A 86 7.39 -8.98 10.66
C PRO A 86 6.12 -8.99 9.78
N SER A 87 5.03 -8.38 10.26
CA SER A 87 3.74 -8.32 9.55
C SER A 87 2.84 -7.23 10.14
N LEU A 88 1.89 -6.73 9.36
CA LEU A 88 0.77 -5.91 9.82
C LEU A 88 -0.51 -6.75 9.86
N CYS A 89 -1.02 -6.96 11.09
CA CYS A 89 -2.22 -7.74 11.35
C CYS A 89 -3.36 -6.81 11.75
N PHE A 90 -4.25 -6.50 10.81
CA PHE A 90 -5.40 -5.63 11.04
C PHE A 90 -6.48 -6.29 11.89
N GLY A 91 -6.52 -7.63 11.94
CA GLY A 91 -7.56 -8.37 12.63
C GLY A 91 -8.90 -8.25 11.90
N ASP A 92 -9.98 -8.15 12.65
CA ASP A 92 -11.31 -7.89 12.10
C ASP A 92 -11.49 -6.40 11.79
N VAL A 93 -11.82 -6.12 10.53
CA VAL A 93 -12.10 -4.77 10.02
C VAL A 93 -13.54 -4.75 9.56
N SER A 94 -14.30 -3.74 9.98
CA SER A 94 -15.68 -3.62 9.52
C SER A 94 -15.73 -3.11 8.08
N PHE A 95 -16.69 -3.64 7.32
CA PHE A 95 -16.97 -3.21 5.95
C PHE A 95 -17.22 -1.69 5.88
N GLY A 96 -16.42 -0.98 5.09
CA GLY A 96 -16.52 0.47 4.88
C GLY A 96 -15.92 1.33 6.00
N PHE A 97 -15.31 0.72 7.03
CA PHE A 97 -14.66 1.45 8.12
C PHE A 97 -13.14 1.37 7.98
N PRO A 98 -12.45 2.50 7.80
CA PRO A 98 -11.00 2.52 7.67
C PRO A 98 -10.33 2.13 8.99
N ARG A 99 -9.30 1.27 8.91
CA ARG A 99 -8.42 0.92 10.02
C ARG A 99 -6.97 1.17 9.62
N THR A 100 -6.24 1.92 10.43
CA THR A 100 -4.84 2.27 10.18
C THR A 100 -3.91 1.54 11.14
N LEU A 101 -2.85 0.94 10.60
CA LEU A 101 -1.70 0.44 11.36
C LEU A 101 -0.42 1.15 10.90
N SER A 102 0.62 1.10 11.73
CA SER A 102 1.91 1.71 11.41
C SER A 102 3.05 0.71 11.48
N CYS A 103 4.02 0.86 10.58
CA CYS A 103 5.31 0.20 10.64
C CYS A 103 6.42 1.22 10.39
N ARG A 104 7.66 0.87 10.72
CA ARG A 104 8.84 1.69 10.51
C ARG A 104 9.76 1.00 9.51
N LEU A 105 10.11 1.71 8.44
CA LEU A 105 11.13 1.31 7.49
C LEU A 105 12.46 1.97 7.88
N THR A 106 13.46 1.17 8.19
CA THR A 106 14.77 1.66 8.66
C THR A 106 15.83 1.39 7.60
N ASN A 107 16.46 2.44 7.10
CA ASN A 107 17.65 2.35 6.25
C ASN A 107 18.89 2.17 7.14
N THR A 108 19.50 0.99 7.10
CA THR A 108 20.72 0.69 7.84
C THR A 108 21.98 0.93 7.03
N SER A 109 21.86 1.37 5.77
CA SER A 109 22.99 1.66 4.91
C SER A 109 23.60 3.05 5.14
N LEU A 110 24.81 3.22 4.65
CA LEU A 110 25.55 4.50 4.68
C LEU A 110 25.15 5.44 3.54
N VAL A 111 24.26 5.02 2.65
CA VAL A 111 23.80 5.80 1.49
C VAL A 111 22.30 6.09 1.62
N PRO A 112 21.80 7.20 1.03
CA PRO A 112 20.37 7.43 0.98
C PRO A 112 19.67 6.36 0.15
N MET A 113 18.42 6.03 0.53
CA MET A 113 17.59 5.02 -0.10
C MET A 113 16.29 5.67 -0.57
N THR A 114 16.09 5.77 -1.88
CA THR A 114 14.81 6.18 -2.46
C THR A 114 13.93 4.96 -2.69
N PHE A 115 12.68 5.02 -2.23
CA PHE A 115 11.77 3.88 -2.21
C PHE A 115 10.38 4.26 -2.72
N ASN A 116 9.67 3.23 -3.21
CA ASN A 116 8.25 3.28 -3.53
C ASN A 116 7.55 2.05 -2.93
N LEU A 117 6.41 2.25 -2.30
CA LEU A 117 5.61 1.25 -1.62
C LEU A 117 4.33 0.98 -2.40
N ARG A 118 4.03 -0.29 -2.60
CA ARG A 118 2.79 -0.72 -3.28
C ARG A 118 2.29 -2.04 -2.72
N ILE A 119 1.02 -2.33 -2.98
CA ILE A 119 0.39 -3.61 -2.64
C ILE A 119 -0.15 -4.21 -3.94
N PRO A 120 0.60 -5.11 -4.62
CA PRO A 120 0.24 -5.59 -5.96
C PRO A 120 -1.14 -6.28 -6.05
N GLY A 121 -1.65 -6.79 -4.93
CA GLY A 121 -2.95 -7.45 -4.85
C GLY A 121 -4.13 -6.57 -4.44
N ASP A 122 -3.92 -5.25 -4.29
CA ASP A 122 -4.93 -4.29 -3.82
C ASP A 122 -5.90 -3.79 -4.91
N GLY A 123 -6.29 -4.65 -5.85
CA GLY A 123 -7.17 -4.22 -6.94
C GLY A 123 -6.58 -3.11 -7.82
N SER A 124 -7.37 -2.65 -8.80
CA SER A 124 -6.98 -1.58 -9.74
C SER A 124 -8.18 -0.75 -10.22
N GLY A 125 -9.30 -0.90 -9.51
CA GLY A 125 -10.49 -0.11 -9.71
C GLY A 125 -10.44 1.20 -8.93
N GLU A 126 -11.61 1.81 -8.79
CA GLU A 126 -11.80 3.02 -7.98
C GLU A 126 -11.45 2.77 -6.50
N PRO A 127 -11.04 3.83 -5.77
CA PRO A 127 -10.84 3.76 -4.34
C PRO A 127 -12.06 3.26 -3.59
N SER A 128 -11.83 2.50 -2.53
CA SER A 128 -12.86 2.12 -1.58
C SER A 128 -13.54 3.36 -0.99
N VAL A 129 -14.85 3.28 -0.84
CA VAL A 129 -15.69 4.33 -0.26
C VAL A 129 -15.94 4.01 1.21
N THR A 130 -15.85 5.00 2.09
CA THR A 130 -16.15 4.81 3.51
C THR A 130 -17.65 4.72 3.75
N SER A 131 -18.08 4.09 4.85
CA SER A 131 -19.49 4.06 5.25
C SER A 131 -20.05 5.47 5.48
N PHE A 132 -19.23 6.42 5.94
CA PHE A 132 -19.63 7.82 6.09
C PHE A 132 -19.95 8.47 4.73
N ASP A 133 -19.10 8.28 3.73
CA ASP A 133 -19.32 8.82 2.39
C ASP A 133 -20.52 8.17 1.69
N GLN A 134 -20.74 6.87 1.91
CA GLN A 134 -21.91 6.15 1.40
C GLN A 134 -23.22 6.71 1.97
N MET A 135 -23.24 7.14 3.25
CA MET A 135 -24.41 7.74 3.88
C MET A 135 -24.74 9.12 3.33
N LEU A 136 -23.73 9.96 3.07
CA LEU A 136 -23.94 11.32 2.57
C LEU A 136 -24.57 11.36 1.17
N ASN A 137 -24.33 10.34 0.35
CA ASN A 137 -24.77 10.32 -1.04
C ASN A 137 -26.26 10.00 -1.26
N ASN A 138 -27.08 9.92 -0.20
CA ASN A 138 -28.56 9.83 -0.20
C ASN A 138 -29.20 8.79 -1.15
N THR A 139 -28.39 7.91 -1.74
CA THR A 139 -28.77 6.90 -2.72
C THR A 139 -28.86 5.57 -2.01
N CYS A 140 -29.75 5.44 -1.02
CA CYS A 140 -30.09 4.16 -0.39
C CYS A 140 -30.54 3.10 -1.43
N VAL A 141 -30.89 3.52 -2.65
CA VAL A 141 -31.18 2.68 -3.82
C VAL A 141 -29.97 1.86 -4.29
N SER A 142 -28.74 2.35 -4.11
CA SER A 142 -27.52 1.63 -4.53
C SER A 142 -27.20 0.42 -3.65
N TRP A 143 -27.71 0.37 -2.41
CA TRP A 143 -27.51 -0.74 -1.48
C TRP A 143 -28.20 -2.04 -1.95
N ARG A 144 -29.21 -1.92 -2.83
CA ARG A 144 -29.89 -3.08 -3.46
C ARG A 144 -29.10 -3.70 -4.61
N LYS A 145 -28.19 -2.95 -5.23
CA LYS A 145 -27.35 -3.42 -6.32
C LYS A 145 -25.91 -3.36 -5.85
N GLY A 146 -25.40 -4.47 -5.30
CA GLY A 146 -23.97 -4.60 -5.01
C GLY A 146 -23.17 -4.04 -6.19
N ALA A 147 -22.32 -3.04 -5.93
CA ALA A 147 -21.67 -2.25 -6.96
C ALA A 147 -21.00 -3.16 -7.99
N GLN A 148 -21.64 -3.28 -9.14
CA GLN A 148 -21.29 -4.25 -10.17
C GLN A 148 -20.20 -3.64 -11.04
N GLY A 149 -19.05 -3.36 -10.43
CA GLY A 149 -17.82 -3.00 -11.14
C GLY A 149 -17.04 -4.28 -11.46
N HIS A 150 -16.66 -4.47 -12.72
CA HIS A 150 -15.84 -5.61 -13.14
C HIS A 150 -14.40 -5.59 -12.59
N ARG A 151 -14.00 -4.52 -11.88
CA ARG A 151 -12.67 -4.35 -11.29
C ARG A 151 -12.73 -4.30 -9.77
N LYS A 152 -11.80 -5.02 -9.12
CA LYS A 152 -11.64 -4.97 -7.66
C LYS A 152 -11.19 -3.55 -7.24
N PRO A 153 -11.85 -2.94 -6.24
CA PRO A 153 -11.50 -1.61 -5.76
C PRO A 153 -10.12 -1.60 -5.11
N THR A 154 -9.53 -0.40 -5.03
CA THR A 154 -8.31 -0.14 -4.24
C THR A 154 -8.69 0.17 -2.80
N GLU A 155 -8.33 -0.73 -1.88
CA GLU A 155 -8.82 -0.73 -0.49
C GLU A 155 -7.74 -0.33 0.52
N PHE A 156 -6.46 -0.32 0.12
CA PHE A 156 -5.36 0.12 0.96
C PHE A 156 -4.87 1.51 0.56
N THR A 157 -4.50 2.30 1.56
CA THR A 157 -3.82 3.59 1.40
C THR A 157 -2.53 3.57 2.21
N ILE A 158 -1.43 4.00 1.61
CA ILE A 158 -0.10 3.99 2.22
C ILE A 158 0.41 5.43 2.32
N THR A 159 0.82 5.85 3.52
CA THR A 159 1.28 7.21 3.78
C THR A 159 2.56 7.19 4.64
N PRO A 160 3.71 7.67 4.14
CA PRO A 160 3.98 8.02 2.74
C PRO A 160 4.12 6.76 1.87
N CYS A 161 3.65 6.81 0.62
CA CYS A 161 3.83 5.72 -0.34
C CYS A 161 5.19 5.76 -1.05
N GLN A 162 5.89 6.88 -1.06
CA GLN A 162 7.20 7.04 -1.69
C GLN A 162 8.03 8.07 -0.92
N GLY A 163 9.35 8.02 -1.07
CA GLY A 163 10.25 9.01 -0.49
C GLY A 163 11.71 8.57 -0.48
N THR A 164 12.56 9.35 0.18
CA THR A 164 13.98 9.04 0.36
C THR A 164 14.33 9.02 1.84
N ILE A 165 14.86 7.89 2.31
CA ILE A 165 15.37 7.74 3.67
C ILE A 165 16.88 8.01 3.65
N ARG A 166 17.34 8.95 4.49
CA ARG A 166 18.77 9.25 4.63
C ARG A 166 19.54 8.03 5.15
N SER A 167 20.86 8.09 5.05
CA SER A 167 21.74 7.09 5.65
C SER A 167 21.45 6.94 7.14
N GLN A 168 21.42 5.70 7.63
CA GLN A 168 21.18 5.37 9.04
C GLN A 168 19.92 6.03 9.65
N SER A 169 18.88 6.26 8.85
CA SER A 169 17.63 6.91 9.26
C SER A 169 16.44 5.99 9.08
N PHE A 170 15.27 6.42 9.55
CA PHE A 170 14.03 5.66 9.46
C PHE A 170 12.85 6.54 9.06
N LEU A 171 11.79 5.91 8.61
CA LEU A 171 10.53 6.55 8.27
C LEU A 171 9.36 5.71 8.77
N ASP A 172 8.44 6.36 9.49
CA ASP A 172 7.20 5.72 9.92
C ASP A 172 6.17 5.78 8.78
N ILE A 173 5.60 4.62 8.46
CA ILE A 173 4.66 4.39 7.38
C ILE A 173 3.33 3.98 8.00
N GLN A 174 2.27 4.65 7.58
CA GLN A 174 0.89 4.33 7.91
C GLN A 174 0.27 3.55 6.75
N VAL A 175 -0.38 2.44 7.08
CA VAL A 175 -1.14 1.63 6.14
C VAL A 175 -2.58 1.58 6.63
N THR A 176 -3.48 2.12 5.83
CA THR A 176 -4.92 2.18 6.10
C THR A 176 -5.64 1.18 5.21
N LEU A 177 -6.49 0.34 5.78
CA LEU A 177 -7.39 -0.56 5.06
C LEU A 177 -8.83 -0.07 5.23
N CYS A 178 -9.51 0.24 4.13
CA CYS A 178 -10.95 0.45 4.07
C CYS A 178 -11.55 -0.59 3.11
N SER A 179 -12.12 -1.65 3.65
CA SER A 179 -12.61 -2.76 2.83
C SER A 179 -14.02 -2.48 2.32
N ASN A 180 -14.25 -2.69 1.02
CA ASN A 180 -15.59 -2.73 0.42
C ASN A 180 -15.91 -4.12 -0.12
N THR A 181 -15.17 -5.13 0.33
CA THR A 181 -15.37 -6.54 -0.03
C THR A 181 -15.25 -7.41 1.21
N VAL A 182 -16.31 -8.16 1.56
CA VAL A 182 -16.24 -9.12 2.68
C VAL A 182 -15.33 -10.29 2.27
N ARG A 183 -14.09 -10.28 2.76
CA ARG A 183 -13.07 -11.29 2.46
C ARG A 183 -11.97 -11.35 3.51
N ARG A 184 -11.15 -12.40 3.41
CA ARG A 184 -9.87 -12.51 4.13
C ARG A 184 -8.74 -11.97 3.25
N TYR A 185 -7.88 -11.14 3.84
CA TYR A 185 -6.71 -10.55 3.21
C TYR A 185 -5.47 -11.30 3.63
N LYS A 186 -4.65 -11.68 2.63
CA LYS A 186 -3.28 -12.16 2.80
C LYS A 186 -2.47 -11.59 1.64
N LEU A 187 -2.00 -10.36 1.81
CA LEU A 187 -1.30 -9.56 0.78
C LEU A 187 0.09 -9.17 1.28
N ALA A 188 0.89 -8.53 0.44
CA ALA A 188 2.20 -8.02 0.81
C ALA A 188 2.34 -6.55 0.43
N LEU A 189 2.84 -5.74 1.37
CA LEU A 189 3.38 -4.41 1.11
C LEU A 189 4.80 -4.57 0.59
N VAL A 190 5.01 -4.30 -0.69
CA VAL A 190 6.32 -4.46 -1.33
C VAL A 190 7.06 -3.13 -1.41
N VAL A 191 8.38 -3.18 -1.25
CA VAL A 191 9.30 -2.06 -1.35
C VAL A 191 10.06 -2.17 -2.67
N ASP A 192 9.81 -1.24 -3.57
CA ASP A 192 10.64 -1.00 -4.75
C ASP A 192 11.72 0.02 -4.38
N VAL A 193 12.95 -0.17 -4.86
CA VAL A 193 14.11 0.68 -4.55
C VAL A 193 14.76 1.16 -5.83
N ASP A 194 14.85 2.48 -5.98
CA ASP A 194 15.37 3.11 -7.20
C ASP A 194 16.84 2.70 -7.44
N GLY A 195 17.13 2.29 -8.68
CA GLY A 195 18.47 1.82 -9.07
C GLY A 195 18.85 0.44 -8.57
N VAL A 196 18.00 -0.22 -7.77
CA VAL A 196 18.26 -1.56 -7.22
C VAL A 196 17.29 -2.60 -7.80
N GLY A 197 15.99 -2.35 -7.73
CA GLY A 197 15.00 -3.30 -8.24
C GLY A 197 13.59 -3.09 -7.70
N LYS A 198 12.67 -3.93 -8.20
CA LYS A 198 11.28 -4.01 -7.73
C LYS A 198 11.12 -5.18 -6.76
N GLU A 199 10.21 -5.04 -5.80
CA GLU A 199 9.88 -6.06 -4.79
C GLU A 199 11.10 -6.56 -4.02
N VAL A 200 12.00 -5.65 -3.64
CA VAL A 200 13.25 -5.97 -2.94
C VAL A 200 12.99 -6.49 -1.53
N LEU A 201 11.94 -5.98 -0.88
CA LEU A 201 11.46 -6.44 0.42
C LEU A 201 9.94 -6.48 0.43
N ALA A 202 9.35 -7.39 1.19
CA ALA A 202 7.91 -7.54 1.34
C ALA A 202 7.53 -7.67 2.82
N LEU A 203 6.48 -6.95 3.23
CA LEU A 203 5.87 -7.04 4.56
C LEU A 203 4.47 -7.64 4.45
N LEU A 204 4.22 -8.73 5.20
CA LEU A 204 2.94 -9.44 5.15
C LEU A 204 1.81 -8.60 5.76
N LEU A 205 0.69 -8.51 5.05
CA LEU A 205 -0.55 -7.86 5.49
C LEU A 205 -1.66 -8.91 5.66
N THR A 206 -2.29 -8.94 6.83
CA THR A 206 -3.43 -9.83 7.11
C THR A 206 -4.62 -9.08 7.70
N ALA A 207 -5.82 -9.42 7.25
CA ALA A 207 -7.07 -8.85 7.76
C ALA A 207 -8.26 -9.78 7.46
N ARG A 208 -9.36 -9.60 8.18
CA ARG A 208 -10.66 -10.19 7.83
C ARG A 208 -11.69 -9.06 7.81
N CYS A 209 -12.25 -8.79 6.64
CA CYS A 209 -13.38 -7.88 6.53
C CYS A 209 -14.65 -8.61 6.95
N VAL A 210 -15.42 -8.01 7.85
CA VAL A 210 -16.66 -8.55 8.40
C VAL A 210 -17.77 -7.50 8.33
N VAL A 211 -19.01 -7.97 8.22
CA VAL A 211 -20.21 -7.14 8.44
C VAL A 211 -20.79 -7.59 9.78
N PRO A 212 -20.99 -6.68 10.75
CA PRO A 212 -21.53 -7.07 12.04
C PRO A 212 -22.99 -7.51 11.91
N PRO A 213 -23.39 -8.64 12.50
CA PRO A 213 -24.79 -9.01 12.56
C PRO A 213 -25.54 -8.04 13.49
N LEU A 214 -26.58 -7.40 12.96
CA LEU A 214 -27.45 -6.52 13.72
C LEU A 214 -28.73 -7.27 14.08
N ARG A 215 -29.20 -7.11 15.31
CA ARG A 215 -30.52 -7.61 15.74
C ARG A 215 -31.49 -6.47 15.98
N VAL A 216 -32.76 -6.75 15.75
CA VAL A 216 -33.85 -5.85 16.12
C VAL A 216 -34.38 -6.32 17.48
N LEU A 217 -34.44 -5.41 18.46
CA LEU A 217 -34.96 -5.75 19.79
C LEU A 217 -36.47 -5.98 19.78
N ASN A 218 -37.20 -5.15 19.03
CA ASN A 218 -38.65 -5.19 18.91
C ASN A 218 -39.02 -5.51 17.45
N PRO A 219 -39.05 -6.78 17.03
CA PRO A 219 -39.27 -7.16 15.64
C PRO A 219 -40.71 -6.90 15.16
N VAL A 220 -41.64 -6.70 16.10
CA VAL A 220 -43.04 -6.36 15.81
C VAL A 220 -43.32 -4.98 16.38
N MET A 221 -43.78 -4.05 15.53
CA MET A 221 -44.25 -2.74 15.93
C MET A 221 -45.78 -2.68 15.83
N THR A 222 -46.44 -2.32 16.92
CA THR A 222 -47.90 -2.21 16.97
C THR A 222 -48.30 -0.75 17.10
N PHE A 223 -48.88 -0.19 16.05
CA PHE A 223 -49.36 1.21 16.01
C PHE A 223 -50.80 1.38 16.51
N GLY A 224 -51.52 0.29 16.78
CA GLY A 224 -52.88 0.33 17.32
C GLY A 224 -53.88 0.96 16.35
N ARG A 225 -54.66 1.95 16.82
CA ARG A 225 -55.67 2.64 16.01
C ARG A 225 -55.07 3.85 15.31
N CYS A 226 -54.94 3.78 13.98
CA CYS A 226 -54.42 4.85 13.15
C CYS A 226 -55.54 5.57 12.37
N PHE A 227 -55.46 6.90 12.27
CA PHE A 227 -56.29 7.69 11.37
C PHE A 227 -55.73 7.68 9.95
N LEU A 228 -56.63 7.71 8.95
CA LEU A 228 -56.24 7.81 7.54
C LEU A 228 -55.40 9.05 7.30
N LYS A 229 -54.32 8.90 6.52
CA LYS A 229 -53.42 9.99 6.10
C LYS A 229 -52.81 10.78 7.26
N PHE A 230 -52.78 10.20 8.46
CA PHE A 230 -52.09 10.78 9.60
C PHE A 230 -50.80 10.00 9.87
N PRO A 231 -49.64 10.67 9.97
CA PRO A 231 -48.37 9.99 10.22
C PRO A 231 -48.22 9.64 11.70
N TYR A 232 -47.90 8.38 11.97
CA TYR A 232 -47.57 7.87 13.30
C TYR A 232 -46.10 7.48 13.36
N GLN A 233 -45.40 7.89 14.41
CA GLN A 233 -43.98 7.59 14.59
C GLN A 233 -43.74 6.61 15.75
N GLN A 234 -42.91 5.60 15.51
CA GLN A 234 -42.44 4.66 16.53
C GLN A 234 -40.94 4.40 16.37
N MET A 235 -40.26 4.06 17.46
CA MET A 235 -38.80 3.83 17.47
C MET A 235 -38.47 2.34 17.40
N LEU A 236 -37.63 1.97 16.43
CA LEU A 236 -37.06 0.63 16.28
C LEU A 236 -35.69 0.58 16.95
N THR A 237 -35.51 -0.27 17.94
CA THR A 237 -34.18 -0.44 18.55
C THR A 237 -33.38 -1.50 17.79
N LEU A 238 -32.34 -1.05 17.10
CA LEU A 238 -31.31 -1.88 16.49
C LEU A 238 -30.17 -2.08 17.49
N VAL A 239 -29.65 -3.30 17.60
CA VAL A 239 -28.55 -3.64 18.52
C VAL A 239 -27.41 -4.31 17.77
N ASN A 240 -26.20 -3.82 18.03
CA ASN A 240 -24.95 -4.40 17.56
C ASN A 240 -24.23 -5.06 18.75
N ASP A 241 -24.30 -6.38 18.83
CA ASP A 241 -23.57 -7.12 19.87
C ASP A 241 -22.12 -7.43 19.47
N SER A 242 -21.65 -7.02 18.28
CA SER A 242 -20.29 -7.30 17.84
C SER A 242 -19.26 -6.29 18.37
N ASP A 243 -17.98 -6.63 18.22
CA ASP A 243 -16.85 -5.80 18.63
C ASP A 243 -16.40 -4.81 17.53
N VAL A 244 -17.12 -4.75 16.41
CA VAL A 244 -16.82 -3.87 15.28
C VAL A 244 -18.02 -2.98 14.96
N PRO A 245 -17.80 -1.75 14.47
CA PRO A 245 -18.89 -0.85 14.11
C PRO A 245 -19.64 -1.40 12.90
N GLY A 246 -20.91 -1.03 12.75
CA GLY A 246 -21.72 -1.36 11.59
C GLY A 246 -22.31 -0.12 10.94
N CYS A 247 -22.67 -0.24 9.67
CA CYS A 247 -23.51 0.74 9.00
C CYS A 247 -24.82 0.06 8.62
N TYR A 248 -25.95 0.68 8.95
CA TYR A 248 -27.28 0.17 8.63
C TYR A 248 -27.99 1.10 7.64
N GLY A 249 -28.86 0.50 6.82
CA GLY A 249 -29.75 1.20 5.93
C GLY A 249 -31.15 0.58 5.98
N VAL A 250 -32.16 1.43 6.20
CA VAL A 250 -33.57 1.09 6.10
C VAL A 250 -33.94 1.07 4.62
N LEU A 251 -34.31 -0.10 4.13
CA LEU A 251 -34.71 -0.24 2.73
C LEU A 251 -36.04 0.48 2.47
N PRO A 252 -36.12 1.30 1.40
CA PRO A 252 -37.37 1.97 1.06
C PRO A 252 -38.43 0.95 0.68
N GLN A 253 -39.69 1.24 1.05
CA GLN A 253 -40.83 0.42 0.66
C GLN A 253 -40.97 0.36 -0.86
N GLU A 254 -41.23 -0.83 -1.39
CA GLU A 254 -41.58 -0.98 -2.81
C GLU A 254 -42.98 -0.40 -3.06
N ARG A 255 -43.03 0.73 -3.75
CA ARG A 255 -44.28 1.43 -4.05
C ARG A 255 -45.13 0.64 -5.05
N LYS A 256 -45.98 -0.24 -4.56
CA LYS A 256 -47.13 -0.73 -5.33
C LYS A 256 -48.21 0.36 -5.29
N LYS A 257 -48.81 0.69 -6.45
CA LYS A 257 -49.84 1.75 -6.59
C LYS A 257 -51.08 1.58 -5.69
N ALA A 258 -51.24 0.43 -5.02
CA ALA A 258 -52.34 0.08 -4.13
C ALA A 258 -51.86 -0.38 -2.73
N GLY A 259 -50.77 0.19 -2.21
CA GLY A 259 -50.31 -0.13 -0.85
C GLY A 259 -51.27 0.43 0.21
N ALA A 260 -51.80 -0.44 1.09
CA ALA A 260 -52.72 -0.03 2.16
C ALA A 260 -52.06 0.83 3.25
N VAL A 261 -50.73 0.71 3.40
CA VAL A 261 -49.92 1.42 4.38
C VAL A 261 -48.62 1.88 3.73
N TRP A 262 -48.21 3.11 4.02
CA TRP A 262 -46.91 3.65 3.64
C TRP A 262 -46.00 3.75 4.86
N TYR A 263 -44.76 3.26 4.75
CA TYR A 263 -43.74 3.45 5.77
C TYR A 263 -42.53 4.21 5.23
N SER A 264 -41.93 5.02 6.10
CA SER A 264 -40.69 5.73 5.83
C SER A 264 -39.90 5.93 7.11
N SER A 265 -38.62 6.27 7.00
CA SER A 265 -37.80 6.68 8.12
C SER A 265 -37.17 8.04 7.81
N PRO A 266 -37.29 9.04 8.71
CA PRO A 266 -36.58 10.31 8.54
C PRO A 266 -35.06 10.15 8.71
N MET A 267 -34.60 9.05 9.31
CA MET A 267 -33.19 8.69 9.45
C MET A 267 -32.94 7.29 8.87
N PRO A 268 -32.97 7.15 7.53
CA PRO A 268 -32.99 5.85 6.87
C PRO A 268 -31.61 5.17 6.87
N CYS A 269 -30.55 5.79 7.36
CA CYS A 269 -29.25 5.14 7.49
C CYS A 269 -28.49 5.70 8.69
N GLY A 270 -27.54 4.93 9.20
CA GLY A 270 -26.77 5.31 10.37
C GLY A 270 -25.58 4.40 10.62
N ILE A 271 -24.71 4.84 11.52
CA ILE A 271 -23.62 4.04 12.06
C ILE A 271 -24.03 3.56 13.44
N ILE A 272 -23.80 2.29 13.72
CA ILE A 272 -23.98 1.68 15.03
C ILE A 272 -22.62 1.25 15.57
N GLN A 273 -22.28 1.71 16.77
CA GLN A 273 -20.98 1.43 17.39
C GLN A 273 -20.91 -0.03 17.88
N PRO A 274 -19.70 -0.54 18.17
CA PRO A 274 -19.55 -1.84 18.84
C PRO A 274 -20.33 -1.85 20.15
N ARG A 275 -20.94 -3.00 20.48
CA ARG A 275 -21.63 -3.23 21.77
C ARG A 275 -22.65 -2.13 22.12
N SER A 276 -23.35 -1.59 21.12
CA SER A 276 -24.28 -0.47 21.30
C SER A 276 -25.64 -0.74 20.66
N SER A 277 -26.62 0.08 21.01
CA SER A 277 -27.94 0.13 20.37
C SER A 277 -28.22 1.51 19.80
N VAL A 278 -29.05 1.58 18.76
CA VAL A 278 -29.52 2.82 18.15
C VAL A 278 -31.03 2.73 17.95
N GLU A 279 -31.72 3.85 18.18
CA GLU A 279 -33.15 3.99 17.91
C GLU A 279 -33.35 4.59 16.52
N VAL A 280 -34.08 3.87 15.67
CA VAL A 280 -34.40 4.30 14.31
C VAL A 280 -35.88 4.70 14.26
N PRO A 281 -36.20 5.97 13.99
CA PRO A 281 -37.59 6.40 13.86
C PRO A 281 -38.21 5.81 12.58
N PHE A 282 -39.39 5.21 12.73
CA PHE A 282 -40.24 4.76 11.64
C PHE A 282 -41.55 5.52 11.67
N THR A 283 -41.93 6.07 10.52
CA THR A 283 -43.19 6.77 10.30
C THR A 283 -44.10 5.92 9.43
N LEU A 284 -45.31 5.65 9.92
CA LEU A 284 -46.36 4.89 9.27
C LEU A 284 -47.55 5.79 8.93
N GLU A 285 -48.06 5.69 7.72
CA GLU A 285 -49.24 6.40 7.25
C GLU A 285 -50.23 5.43 6.58
N ALA A 286 -51.42 5.30 7.15
CA ALA A 286 -52.48 4.45 6.60
C ALA A 286 -53.17 5.12 5.40
N GLN A 287 -53.23 4.42 4.26
CA GLN A 287 -53.86 4.90 3.03
C GLN A 287 -55.29 4.39 2.86
N VAL A 288 -55.62 3.23 3.43
CA VAL A 288 -56.93 2.57 3.31
C VAL A 288 -57.44 2.16 4.69
N MET A 289 -58.77 2.15 4.88
CA MET A 289 -59.39 1.67 6.12
C MET A 289 -59.39 0.14 6.19
N GLY A 290 -59.30 -0.41 7.40
CA GLY A 290 -59.36 -1.84 7.67
C GLY A 290 -58.19 -2.30 8.53
N GLU A 291 -58.26 -3.55 8.97
CA GLU A 291 -57.15 -4.21 9.65
C GLU A 291 -56.04 -4.54 8.63
N GLN A 292 -54.81 -4.16 8.95
CA GLN A 292 -53.65 -4.35 8.08
C GLN A 292 -52.56 -5.07 8.87
N ASP A 293 -52.00 -6.13 8.29
CA ASP A 293 -50.81 -6.84 8.76
C ASP A 293 -49.78 -6.81 7.62
N THR A 294 -48.63 -6.19 7.86
CA THR A 294 -47.61 -5.86 6.84
C THR A 294 -46.21 -6.08 7.35
#